data_AF-A0A924MFK5-F1
#
_entry.id   AF-A0A924MFK5-F1
#
_cell.length_a   1.000
_cell.length_b   1.000
_cell.length_c   1.000
_cell.angle_alpha   90.00
_cell.angle_beta   90.00
_cell.angle_gamma   90.00
#
_symmetry.space_group_name_H-M   'P 1'
#
loop_
_entity.id
_entity.type
_entity.pdbx_description
1 polymer ?
#
loop_
_entity_poly.entity_id
_entity_poly.type
_entity_poly.pdbx_seq_one_letter_code
_entity_poly.pdbx_strand_id
1 'polypeptide(L)'
;MGKRIRRNYDENFKTKVVLEALKEQKTLAQLSSEFELLSTQISDWKKQVITGIPSLFGTKKVLVSDDQQEALTSPLYQQIGQLKVENDFLKKKLRKNY
;
A
#
# COMPACT_ATOMS: atom_id res chain seq x y z
N MET A 1 -1.16 -6.79 -28.88
CA MET A 1 -2.00 -6.86 -27.66
C MET A 1 -2.00 -5.51 -26.99
N GLY A 2 -3.04 -4.70 -27.18
CA GLY A 2 -3.11 -3.34 -26.64
C GLY A 2 -3.19 -3.34 -25.11
N LYS A 3 -2.32 -2.56 -24.45
CA LYS A 3 -2.31 -2.37 -22.99
C LYS A 3 -3.66 -1.81 -22.56
N ARG A 4 -4.52 -2.63 -21.94
CA ARG A 4 -5.78 -2.18 -21.35
C ARG A 4 -5.45 -1.17 -20.24
N ILE A 5 -5.70 0.10 -20.50
CA ILE A 5 -5.55 1.18 -19.52
C ILE A 5 -6.61 0.94 -18.45
N ARG A 6 -6.18 0.50 -17.26
CA ARG A 6 -7.08 0.35 -16.11
C ARG A 6 -7.47 1.76 -15.65
N ARG A 7 -8.78 2.03 -15.63
CA ARG A 7 -9.33 3.25 -15.04
C ARG A 7 -9.03 3.20 -13.54
N ASN A 8 -8.23 4.15 -13.05
CA ASN A 8 -7.96 4.29 -11.63
C ASN A 8 -9.09 5.11 -11.01
N TYR A 9 -9.65 4.60 -9.92
CA TYR A 9 -10.69 5.27 -9.14
C TYR A 9 -10.10 5.78 -7.83
N ASP A 10 -10.51 6.98 -7.43
CA ASP A 10 -10.14 7.59 -6.16
C ASP A 10 -10.63 6.74 -4.97
N GLU A 11 -9.92 6.82 -3.85
CA GLU A 11 -10.22 6.09 -2.61
C GLU A 11 -11.58 6.50 -2.04
N ASN A 12 -11.90 7.80 -2.10
CA ASN A 12 -13.20 8.32 -1.68
C ASN A 12 -14.34 7.77 -2.54
N PHE A 13 -14.10 7.65 -3.85
CA PHE A 13 -15.09 7.12 -4.79
C PHE A 13 -15.37 5.64 -4.52
N LYS A 14 -14.32 4.82 -4.37
CA LYS A 14 -14.47 3.39 -4.02
C LYS A 14 -15.22 3.23 -2.70
N THR A 15 -14.87 4.03 -1.69
CA THR A 15 -15.53 4.00 -0.38
C THR A 15 -17.02 4.32 -0.51
N LYS A 16 -17.38 5.39 -1.23
CA LYS A 16 -18.79 5.76 -1.46
C LYS A 16 -19.58 4.64 -2.15
N VAL A 17 -19.02 4.06 -3.22
CA VAL A 17 -19.68 2.96 -3.96
C VAL A 17 -19.87 1.73 -3.08
N VAL A 18 -18.85 1.34 -2.31
CA VAL A 18 -18.94 0.18 -1.42
C VAL A 18 -19.94 0.42 -0.29
N LEU A 19 -20.00 1.63 0.25
CA LEU A 19 -20.95 1.98 1.31
C LEU A 19 -22.39 1.86 0.80
N GLU A 20 -22.68 2.37 -0.41
CA GLU A 20 -23.99 2.17 -1.05
C GLU A 20 -24.28 0.68 -1.34
N ALA A 21 -23.26 -0.09 -1.74
CA ALA A 21 -23.40 -1.55 -1.95
C ALA A 21 -23.59 -2.35 -0.65
N LEU A 22 -23.13 -1.84 0.49
CA LEU A 22 -23.31 -2.42 1.82
C LEU A 22 -24.66 -2.06 2.45
N LYS A 23 -25.23 -0.89 2.10
CA LYS A 23 -26.59 -0.51 2.50
C LYS A 23 -27.67 -1.38 1.88
N GLU A 24 -27.37 -2.07 0.78
CA GLU A 24 -28.26 -3.01 0.05
C GLU A 24 -29.61 -2.39 -0.39
N GLN A 25 -29.70 -1.06 -0.45
CA GLN A 25 -30.88 -0.34 -0.93
C GLN A 25 -31.04 -0.40 -2.45
N LYS A 26 -29.95 -0.64 -3.18
CA LYS A 26 -29.89 -0.74 -4.64
C LYS A 26 -29.22 -2.04 -5.03
N THR A 27 -29.68 -2.65 -6.11
CA THR A 27 -29.03 -3.86 -6.65
C THR A 27 -27.68 -3.51 -7.28
N LEU A 28 -26.79 -4.49 -7.40
CA LEU A 28 -25.50 -4.29 -8.07
C LEU A 28 -25.66 -3.80 -9.52
N ALA A 29 -26.74 -4.19 -10.20
CA ALA A 29 -27.05 -3.71 -11.55
C ALA A 29 -27.43 -2.22 -11.56
N GLN A 30 -28.19 -1.75 -10.57
CA GLN A 30 -28.54 -0.34 -10.44
C GLN A 30 -27.32 0.50 -10.08
N LEU A 31 -26.48 0.04 -9.15
CA LEU A 31 -25.22 0.71 -8.80
C LEU A 31 -24.23 0.72 -9.97
N SER A 32 -24.20 -0.36 -10.76
CA SER A 32 -23.41 -0.46 -11.98
C SER A 32 -23.80 0.62 -13.00
N SER A 33 -25.11 0.85 -13.20
CA SER A 33 -25.59 1.94 -14.07
C SER A 33 -25.35 3.33 -13.48
N GLU A 34 -25.54 3.52 -12.18
CA GLU A 34 -25.41 4.84 -11.52
C GLU A 34 -23.97 5.33 -11.44
N PHE A 35 -23.03 4.42 -11.17
CA PHE A 35 -21.61 4.75 -11.03
C PHE A 35 -20.79 4.43 -12.28
N GLU A 36 -21.43 3.96 -13.36
CA GLU A 36 -20.78 3.51 -14.61
C GLU A 36 -19.68 2.46 -14.38
N LEU A 37 -19.91 1.57 -13.43
CA LEU A 37 -18.98 0.50 -13.04
C LEU A 37 -19.48 -0.84 -13.52
N LEU A 38 -18.58 -1.80 -13.72
CA LEU A 38 -19.00 -3.19 -13.89
C LEU A 38 -19.43 -3.76 -12.53
N SER A 39 -20.55 -4.48 -12.50
CA SER A 39 -21.07 -5.16 -11.30
C SER A 39 -20.00 -6.03 -10.60
N THR A 40 -19.11 -6.65 -11.38
CA THR A 40 -17.96 -7.41 -10.85
C THR A 40 -17.00 -6.56 -10.04
N GLN A 41 -16.72 -5.32 -10.45
CA GLN A 41 -15.84 -4.39 -9.71
C GLN A 41 -16.44 -3.99 -8.37
N ILE A 42 -17.75 -3.75 -8.34
CA ILE A 42 -18.47 -3.41 -7.11
C ILE A 42 -18.45 -4.60 -6.14
N SER A 43 -18.66 -5.82 -6.65
CA SER A 43 -18.58 -7.05 -5.86
C SER A 43 -17.18 -7.28 -5.28
N ASP A 44 -16.14 -7.08 -6.09
CA ASP A 44 -14.74 -7.22 -5.65
C ASP A 44 -14.39 -6.21 -4.56
N TRP A 45 -14.78 -4.94 -4.71
CA TRP A 45 -14.56 -3.93 -3.68
C TRP A 45 -15.36 -4.19 -2.41
N LYS A 46 -16.62 -4.63 -2.53
CA LYS A 46 -17.44 -5.05 -1.37
C LYS A 46 -16.76 -6.18 -0.60
N LYS A 47 -16.24 -7.20 -1.29
CA LYS A 47 -15.47 -8.30 -0.66
C LYS A 47 -14.18 -7.81 0.01
N GLN A 48 -13.41 -6.94 -0.65
CA GLN A 48 -12.18 -6.37 -0.09
C GLN A 48 -12.47 -5.62 1.21
N VAL A 49 -13.53 -4.82 1.25
CA VAL A 49 -13.91 -4.07 2.45
C VAL A 49 -14.40 -5.02 3.55
N ILE A 50 -15.29 -5.97 3.25
CA ILE A 50 -15.79 -6.93 4.26
C ILE A 50 -14.64 -7.75 4.88
N THR A 51 -13.67 -8.18 4.07
CA THR A 51 -12.50 -8.92 4.57
C THR A 51 -11.52 -8.03 5.34
N GLY A 52 -11.43 -6.75 4.99
CA GLY A 52 -10.61 -5.76 5.69
C GLY A 52 -11.24 -5.20 6.98
N ILE A 53 -12.56 -5.14 7.09
CA ILE A 53 -13.26 -4.56 8.26
C ILE A 53 -12.81 -5.21 9.59
N PRO A 54 -12.69 -6.55 9.71
CA PRO A 54 -12.19 -7.17 10.94
C PRO A 54 -10.81 -6.69 11.37
N SER A 55 -9.93 -6.30 10.44
CA SER A 55 -8.60 -5.78 10.79
C SER A 55 -8.64 -4.37 11.37
N LEU A 56 -9.71 -3.61 11.12
CA LEU A 56 -9.94 -2.28 11.72
C LEU A 56 -10.38 -2.40 13.19
N PHE A 57 -11.09 -3.46 13.53
CA PHE A 57 -11.56 -3.76 14.89
C PHE A 57 -10.57 -4.63 15.68
N GLY A 58 -9.66 -5.33 14.99
CA GLY A 58 -8.56 -6.02 15.61
C GLY A 58 -7.61 -5.03 16.27
N THR A 59 -7.60 -4.99 17.60
CA THR A 59 -6.65 -4.22 18.40
C THR A 59 -5.23 -4.68 18.12
N LYS A 60 -4.65 -4.14 17.06
CA LYS A 60 -3.22 -4.00 16.81
C LYS A 60 -3.11 -3.13 15.56
N LYS A 61 -3.35 -1.83 15.77
CA LYS A 61 -2.24 -0.92 15.48
C LYS A 61 -1.05 -1.47 16.27
N VAL A 62 -0.35 -2.45 15.70
CA VAL A 62 1.09 -2.33 15.68
C VAL A 62 1.29 -1.05 14.87
N LEU A 63 1.12 0.10 15.55
CA LEU A 63 2.18 1.09 15.51
C LEU A 63 3.39 0.18 15.62
N VAL A 64 4.06 -0.07 14.50
CA VAL A 64 5.42 -0.56 14.55
C VAL A 64 5.99 0.42 15.56
N SER A 65 6.15 -0.03 16.81
CA SER A 65 6.63 0.87 17.85
C SER A 65 7.91 1.44 17.26
N ASP A 66 8.24 2.70 17.54
CA ASP A 66 9.49 3.26 17.01
C ASP A 66 10.64 2.25 17.21
N ASP A 67 10.62 1.49 18.32
CA ASP A 67 11.46 0.31 18.60
C ASP A 67 11.51 -0.78 17.50
N GLN A 68 10.40 -1.20 16.90
CA GLN A 68 10.38 -2.19 15.81
C GLN A 68 10.84 -1.59 14.48
N GLN A 69 10.57 -0.30 14.25
CA GLN A 69 11.03 0.41 13.07
C GLN A 69 12.54 0.66 13.16
N GLU A 70 13.03 1.01 14.34
CA GLU A 70 14.44 1.12 14.72
C GLU A 70 15.15 -0.24 14.64
N ALA A 71 14.53 -1.32 15.09
CA ALA A 71 15.11 -2.66 14.98
C ALA A 71 15.37 -3.09 13.53
N LEU A 72 14.52 -2.66 12.59
CA LEU A 72 14.68 -2.93 11.16
C LEU A 72 15.65 -1.95 10.48
N THR A 73 15.70 -0.70 10.94
CA THR A 73 16.51 0.36 10.29
C THR A 73 17.94 0.46 10.82
N SER A 74 18.17 0.12 12.09
CA SER A 74 19.49 0.07 12.72
C SER A 74 20.53 -0.78 11.95
N PRO A 75 20.24 -2.04 11.55
CA PRO A 75 21.21 -2.82 10.78
C PRO A 75 21.52 -2.23 9.40
N LEU A 76 20.53 -1.59 8.75
CA LEU A 76 20.72 -0.92 7.47
C LEU A 76 21.66 0.29 7.60
N TYR A 77 21.47 1.12 8.64
CA TYR A 77 22.34 2.27 8.90
C TYR A 77 23.77 1.85 9.26
N GLN A 78 23.93 0.78 10.04
CA GLN A 78 25.25 0.22 10.35
C GLN A 78 26.00 -0.21 9.09
N GLN A 79 25.32 -0.91 8.17
CA GLN A 79 25.93 -1.36 6.92
C GLN A 79 26.31 -0.19 6.01
N ILE A 80 25.48 0.85 5.92
CA ILE A 80 25.81 2.08 5.18
C ILE A 80 27.06 2.75 5.78
N GLY A 81 27.16 2.82 7.11
CA GLY A 81 28.32 3.37 7.81
C GLY A 81 29.61 2.61 7.51
N GLN A 82 29.57 1.27 7.58
CA GLN A 82 30.70 0.41 7.24
C GLN A 82 31.14 0.61 5.79
N LEU A 83 30.20 0.54 4.84
CA LEU A 83 30.47 0.75 3.43
C LEU A 83 31.07 2.13 3.15
N LYS A 84 30.62 3.18 3.86
CA LYS A 84 31.18 4.52 3.72
C LYS A 84 32.64 4.58 4.15
N VAL A 85 32.96 4.01 5.32
CA VAL A 85 34.34 3.98 5.84
C VAL A 85 35.26 3.19 4.91
N GLU A 86 34.81 2.02 4.43
CA GLU A 86 35.57 1.23 3.46
C GLU A 86 35.80 1.99 2.16
N ASN A 87 34.77 2.65 1.63
CA ASN A 87 34.87 3.42 0.40
C ASN A 87 35.83 4.62 0.55
N ASP A 88 35.76 5.34 1.67
CA ASP A 88 36.64 6.47 1.96
C ASP A 88 38.09 5.99 2.18
N PHE A 89 38.30 4.85 2.83
CA PHE A 89 39.60 4.22 2.96
C PHE A 89 40.19 3.84 1.59
N LEU A 90 39.41 3.18 0.74
CA LEU A 90 39.82 2.80 -0.61
C LEU A 90 40.14 4.03 -1.45
N LYS A 91 39.30 5.07 -1.43
CA LYS A 91 39.57 6.36 -2.11
C LYS A 91 40.86 7.00 -1.63
N LYS A 92 41.12 7.02 -0.32
CA LYS A 92 42.36 7.58 0.25
C LYS A 92 43.60 6.79 -0.17
N LYS A 93 43.51 5.45 -0.21
CA LYS A 93 44.59 4.58 -0.67
C LYS A 93 44.89 4.78 -2.16
N LEU A 94 43.85 4.85 -2.99
CA LEU A 94 43.99 5.10 -4.43
C LEU A 94 44.64 6.47 -4.71
N ARG A 95 44.24 7.52 -3.98
CA ARG A 95 44.85 8.86 -4.09
C ARG A 95 46.29 8.95 -3.61
N LYS A 96 46.76 8.01 -2.79
CA LYS A 96 48.14 7.96 -2.30
C LYS A 96 49.07 7.17 -3.25
N ASN A 97 48.48 6.39 -4.16
CA ASN A 97 49.19 5.53 -5.11
C ASN A 97 49.29 6.14 -6.52
N TYR A 98 48.90 7.41 -6.67
CA TYR A 98 49.17 8.30 -7.80
C TYR A 98 49.89 9.54 -7.27
#